data_AF-R7LAM3-F1
#
_entry.id   AF-R7LAM3-F1
#
_cell.length_a   1.000
_cell.length_b   1.000
_cell.length_c   1.000
_cell.angle_alpha   90.00
_cell.angle_beta   90.00
_cell.angle_gamma   90.00
#
_symmetry.space_group_name_H-M   'P 1'
#
loop_
_entity.id
_entity.type
_entity.pdbx_description
1 polymer ?
#
loop_
_entity_poly.entity_id
_entity_poly.type
_entity_poly.pdbx_seq_one_letter_code
_entity_poly.pdbx_strand_id
1 'polypeptide(L)'
;MENFLDKFKSMALEGYLKKHFSKYLQDGAVSVCLDSENSSCVFKATLAGESAPLTINVKNFKIADKGADKFLVVTDVECDKLWLNNLLCDYVKNREIKLPSFMASAL
;
A
#
# COMPACT_ATOMS: atom_id res chain seq x y z
N MET A 1 -6.28 17.84 -9.85
CA MET A 1 -5.48 17.32 -10.97
C MET A 1 -4.69 16.16 -10.42
N GLU A 2 -4.82 14.98 -10.99
CA GLU A 2 -4.04 13.81 -10.55
C GLU A 2 -2.55 14.10 -10.78
N ASN A 3 -1.76 14.09 -9.69
CA ASN A 3 -0.36 14.49 -9.74
C ASN A 3 0.44 13.44 -10.54
N PHE A 4 1.15 13.85 -11.58
CA PHE A 4 1.92 12.95 -12.44
C PHE A 4 2.89 12.07 -11.63
N LEU A 5 3.52 12.65 -10.60
CA LEU A 5 4.40 11.93 -9.68
C LEU A 5 3.67 10.79 -8.96
N ASP A 6 2.44 10.98 -8.54
CA ASP A 6 1.68 9.97 -7.80
C ASP A 6 1.25 8.82 -8.70
N LYS A 7 0.95 9.10 -9.97
CA LYS A 7 0.73 8.05 -10.97
C LYS A 7 1.99 7.21 -11.18
N PHE A 8 3.16 7.84 -11.29
CA PHE A 8 4.44 7.12 -11.42
C PHE A 8 4.74 6.27 -10.18
N LYS A 9 4.55 6.82 -8.98
CA LYS A 9 4.74 6.08 -7.71
C LYS A 9 3.77 4.91 -7.59
N SER A 10 2.52 5.11 -7.97
CA SER A 10 1.49 4.07 -8.00
C SER A 10 1.90 2.92 -8.92
N MET A 11 2.38 3.22 -10.13
CA MET A 11 2.89 2.19 -11.06
C MET A 11 4.12 1.46 -10.52
N ALA A 12 5.05 2.18 -9.86
CA ALA A 12 6.22 1.56 -9.24
C ALA A 12 5.82 0.63 -8.07
N LEU A 13 4.85 1.04 -7.25
CA LEU A 13 4.25 0.23 -6.19
C LEU A 13 3.58 -1.02 -6.75
N GLU A 14 2.77 -0.89 -7.82
CA GLU A 14 2.18 -2.04 -8.51
C GLU A 14 3.25 -3.01 -8.99
N GLY A 15 4.30 -2.52 -9.67
CA GLY A 15 5.40 -3.36 -10.16
C GLY A 15 6.13 -4.09 -9.04
N TYR A 16 6.40 -3.39 -7.93
CA TYR A 16 6.99 -3.98 -6.73
C TYR A 16 6.10 -5.08 -6.14
N LEU A 17 4.80 -4.79 -5.96
CA LEU A 17 3.85 -5.75 -5.41
C LEU A 17 3.69 -6.98 -6.31
N LYS A 18 3.58 -6.78 -7.62
CA LYS A 18 3.54 -7.87 -8.62
C LYS A 18 4.79 -8.74 -8.53
N LYS A 19 5.98 -8.14 -8.44
CA LYS A 19 7.25 -8.87 -8.37
C LYS A 19 7.40 -9.69 -7.08
N HIS A 20 7.03 -9.13 -5.94
CA HIS A 20 7.31 -9.73 -4.62
C HIS A 20 6.16 -10.57 -4.05
N PHE A 21 4.92 -10.28 -4.46
CA PHE A 21 3.72 -10.86 -3.86
C PHE A 21 2.79 -11.55 -4.87
N SER A 22 3.20 -11.75 -6.13
CA SER A 22 2.38 -12.42 -7.15
C SER A 22 1.75 -13.73 -6.69
N LYS A 23 2.48 -14.55 -5.92
CA LYS A 23 1.98 -15.84 -5.39
C LYS A 23 0.78 -15.72 -4.44
N TYR A 24 0.53 -14.54 -3.90
CA TYR A 24 -0.62 -14.27 -3.02
C TYR A 24 -1.79 -13.64 -3.78
N LEU A 25 -1.63 -13.38 -5.09
CA LEU A 25 -2.64 -12.78 -5.95
C LEU A 25 -3.22 -13.85 -6.88
N GLN A 26 -4.55 -13.90 -7.02
CA GLN A 26 -5.24 -14.91 -7.83
C GLN A 26 -4.79 -14.89 -9.30
N ASP A 27 -4.68 -13.68 -9.88
CA ASP A 27 -4.32 -13.48 -11.29
C ASP A 27 -2.99 -12.73 -11.46
N GLY A 28 -2.21 -12.60 -10.38
CA GLY A 28 -1.01 -11.76 -10.35
C GLY A 28 -1.28 -10.25 -10.49
N ALA A 29 -2.56 -9.84 -10.51
CA ALA A 29 -2.98 -8.46 -10.70
C ALA A 29 -3.16 -7.72 -9.38
N VAL A 30 -2.60 -6.52 -9.31
CA VAL A 30 -2.81 -5.53 -8.26
C VAL A 30 -2.79 -4.15 -8.91
N SER A 31 -3.70 -3.30 -8.45
CA SER A 31 -3.73 -1.88 -8.77
C SER A 31 -3.47 -1.06 -7.52
N VAL A 32 -2.71 0.01 -7.67
CA VAL A 32 -2.40 0.96 -6.60
C VAL A 32 -2.77 2.35 -7.08
N CYS A 33 -3.40 3.14 -6.21
CA CYS A 33 -3.64 4.55 -6.42
C CYS A 33 -3.16 5.29 -5.18
N LEU A 34 -2.03 5.97 -5.30
CA LEU A 34 -1.47 6.82 -4.26
C LEU A 34 -1.97 8.25 -4.44
N ASP A 35 -2.33 8.89 -3.33
CA ASP A 35 -2.58 10.32 -3.24
C ASP A 35 -1.68 10.86 -2.14
N SER A 36 -0.52 11.39 -2.54
CA SER A 36 0.50 11.88 -1.61
C SER A 36 0.10 13.19 -0.95
N GLU A 37 -0.71 14.02 -1.62
CA GLU A 37 -1.23 15.27 -1.07
C GLU A 37 -2.13 15.01 0.15
N ASN A 38 -2.97 13.97 0.07
CA ASN A 38 -3.84 13.55 1.16
C ASN A 38 -3.25 12.46 2.05
N SER A 39 -1.99 12.06 1.82
CA SER A 39 -1.33 10.95 2.53
C SER A 39 -2.21 9.69 2.59
N SER A 40 -2.83 9.36 1.46
CA SER A 40 -3.75 8.22 1.35
C SER A 40 -3.37 7.33 0.17
N CYS A 41 -3.77 6.06 0.23
CA CYS A 41 -3.48 5.09 -0.81
C CYS A 41 -4.53 4.00 -0.87
N VAL A 42 -4.96 3.65 -2.07
CA VAL A 42 -5.93 2.58 -2.31
C VAL A 42 -5.24 1.44 -3.05
N PHE A 43 -5.37 0.23 -2.52
CA PHE A 43 -4.92 -1.00 -3.14
C PHE A 43 -6.13 -1.83 -3.54
N LYS A 44 -6.12 -2.36 -4.76
CA LYS A 44 -7.14 -3.29 -5.25
C LYS A 44 -6.46 -4.52 -5.82
N ALA A 45 -6.85 -5.69 -5.33
CA ALA A 45 -6.33 -6.96 -5.82
C ALA A 45 -7.28 -8.11 -5.49
N THR A 46 -7.21 -9.19 -6.25
CA THR A 46 -7.85 -10.46 -5.89
C THR A 46 -6.81 -11.34 -5.23
N LEU A 47 -7.03 -11.74 -3.98
CA LEU A 47 -6.12 -12.67 -3.29
C LEU A 47 -6.32 -14.10 -3.80
N ALA A 48 -5.25 -14.90 -3.74
CA ALA A 48 -5.33 -16.31 -4.12
C ALA A 48 -6.40 -17.05 -3.28
N GLY A 49 -7.32 -17.73 -3.96
CA GLY A 49 -8.46 -18.40 -3.33
C GLY A 49 -9.69 -17.52 -3.11
N GLU A 50 -9.63 -16.24 -3.46
CA GLU A 50 -10.79 -15.34 -3.45
C GLU A 50 -11.46 -15.27 -4.82
N SER A 51 -12.80 -15.22 -4.83
CA SER A 51 -13.59 -15.14 -6.06
C SER A 51 -13.83 -13.71 -6.54
N ALA A 52 -13.52 -12.71 -5.71
CA ALA A 52 -13.77 -11.31 -5.98
C ALA A 52 -12.59 -10.46 -5.50
N PRO A 53 -12.32 -9.32 -6.17
CA PRO A 53 -11.29 -8.39 -5.74
C PRO A 53 -11.67 -7.80 -4.39
N LEU A 54 -10.65 -7.54 -3.58
CA LEU A 54 -10.75 -6.77 -2.35
C LEU A 54 -10.11 -5.41 -2.50
N THR A 55 -10.56 -4.49 -1.66
CA THR A 55 -10.04 -3.12 -1.59
C THR A 55 -9.48 -2.85 -0.21
N ILE A 56 -8.23 -2.36 -0.15
CA ILE A 56 -7.60 -1.85 1.06
C ILE A 56 -7.44 -0.35 0.88
N ASN A 57 -8.07 0.44 1.75
CA ASN A 57 -7.90 1.89 1.77
C ASN A 57 -7.03 2.27 2.96
N VAL A 58 -5.81 2.72 2.68
CA VAL A 58 -4.97 3.44 3.62
C VAL A 58 -5.45 4.89 3.60
N LYS A 59 -6.26 5.27 4.59
CA LYS A 59 -6.85 6.62 4.66
C LYS A 59 -5.83 7.66 5.10
N ASN A 60 -4.87 7.25 5.92
CA ASN A 60 -3.84 8.15 6.41
C ASN A 60 -2.56 7.37 6.72
N PHE A 61 -1.43 7.92 6.29
CA PHE A 61 -0.11 7.45 6.66
C PHE A 61 0.81 8.63 6.98
N LYS A 62 1.88 8.34 7.71
CA LYS A 62 2.95 9.29 8.01
C LYS A 62 4.28 8.74 7.56
N ILE A 63 5.20 9.61 7.17
CA ILE A 63 6.58 9.26 6.90
C ILE A 63 7.40 9.66 8.12
N ALA A 64 8.14 8.69 8.67
CA ALA A 64 9.07 8.90 9.76
C ALA A 64 10.49 8.69 9.25
N ASP A 65 11.32 9.73 9.34
CA ASP A 65 12.74 9.64 9.01
C ASP A 65 13.51 9.10 10.22
N LYS A 66 14.23 7.98 10.03
CA LYS A 66 15.14 7.43 11.04
C LYS A 66 16.53 7.28 10.42
N GLY A 67 17.32 8.34 10.56
CA GLY A 67 18.66 8.41 9.99
C GLY A 67 18.61 8.47 8.46
N ALA A 68 19.21 7.47 7.79
CA ALA A 68 19.22 7.38 6.33
C ALA A 68 17.99 6.63 5.76
N ASP A 69 17.19 6.02 6.63
CA ASP A 69 16.04 5.21 6.24
C ASP A 69 14.73 5.97 6.46
N LYS A 70 13.79 5.85 5.51
CA LYS A 70 12.40 6.31 5.66
C LYS A 70 11.49 5.17 6.06
N PHE A 71 10.57 5.44 6.97
CA PHE A 71 9.57 4.49 7.45
C PHE A 71 8.16 5.02 7.16
N LEU A 72 7.30 4.16 6.62
CA LEU A 72 5.88 4.41 6.46
C LEU A 72 5.15 3.95 7.73
N VAL A 73 4.39 4.85 8.35
CA VAL A 73 3.55 4.56 9.51
C VAL A 73 2.10 4.72 9.10
N VAL A 74 1.39 3.60 8.95
CA VAL A 74 -0.03 3.61 8.60
C VAL A 74 -0.84 3.93 9.85
N THR A 75 -1.50 5.09 9.89
CA THR A 75 -2.29 5.53 11.05
C THR A 75 -3.75 5.15 10.92
N ASP A 76 -4.26 5.06 9.68
CA ASP A 76 -5.63 4.64 9.42
C ASP A 76 -5.73 3.77 8.16
N VAL A 77 -6.38 2.63 8.29
CA VAL A 77 -6.53 1.62 7.24
C VAL A 77 -7.85 0.90 7.41
N GLU A 78 -8.50 0.61 6.28
CA GLU A 78 -9.70 -0.22 6.22
C GLU A 78 -9.61 -1.22 5.06
N CYS A 79 -10.36 -2.31 5.20
CA CYS A 79 -10.56 -3.27 4.12
C CYS A 79 -12.02 -3.73 4.10
N ASP A 80 -12.54 -4.00 2.91
CA ASP A 80 -13.88 -4.55 2.70
C ASP A 80 -14.07 -5.96 3.29
N LYS A 81 -13.00 -6.75 3.40
CA LYS A 81 -13.00 -8.05 4.08
C LYS A 81 -12.70 -7.92 5.57
N LEU A 82 -13.67 -8.28 6.41
CA LEU A 82 -13.59 -8.15 7.87
C LEU A 82 -12.34 -8.82 8.49
N TRP A 83 -12.04 -10.06 8.10
CA TRP A 83 -10.88 -10.78 8.66
C TRP A 83 -9.55 -10.08 8.31
N LEU A 84 -9.45 -9.53 7.10
CA LEU A 84 -8.27 -8.82 6.62
C LEU A 84 -8.17 -7.43 7.27
N ASN A 85 -9.31 -6.76 7.44
CA ASN A 85 -9.38 -5.51 8.19
C ASN A 85 -8.84 -5.66 9.62
N ASN A 86 -9.22 -6.73 10.33
CA ASN A 86 -8.73 -7.01 11.67
C ASN A 86 -7.21 -7.29 11.65
N LEU A 87 -6.74 -8.09 10.68
CA LEU A 87 -5.32 -8.37 10.52
C LEU A 87 -4.50 -7.09 10.23
N LEU A 88 -5.00 -6.19 9.39
CA LEU A 88 -4.37 -4.90 9.12
C LEU A 88 -4.35 -4.02 10.38
N CYS A 89 -5.42 -4.01 11.17
CA CYS A 89 -5.45 -3.30 12.46
C CYS A 89 -4.41 -3.85 13.45
N ASP A 90 -4.22 -5.16 13.52
CA ASP A 90 -3.31 -5.80 14.49
C ASP A 90 -1.83 -5.72 14.08
N TYR A 91 -1.55 -5.79 12.78
CA TYR A 91 -0.19 -5.97 12.26
C TYR A 91 0.34 -4.81 11.42
N VAL A 92 -0.51 -3.90 10.94
CA VAL A 92 -0.08 -2.80 10.06
C VAL A 92 -0.33 -1.44 10.71
N LYS A 93 -1.48 -1.24 11.35
CA LYS A 93 -1.82 0.03 11.99
C LYS A 93 -0.80 0.37 13.08
N ASN A 94 -0.32 1.62 13.04
CA ASN A 94 0.70 2.19 13.91
C ASN A 94 2.06 1.46 13.92
N ARG A 95 2.32 0.60 12.92
CA ARG A 95 3.63 -0.02 12.75
C ARG A 95 4.47 0.77 11.77
N GLU A 96 5.78 0.75 12.01
CA GLU A 96 6.78 1.33 11.12
C GLU A 96 7.18 0.30 10.07
N ILE A 97 6.80 0.55 8.83
CA ILE A 97 7.16 -0.27 7.68
C ILE A 97 8.32 0.42 6.97
N LYS A 98 9.48 -0.21 6.96
CA LYS A 98 10.65 0.33 6.25
C LYS A 98 10.31 0.46 4.76
N LEU A 99 10.42 1.68 4.24
CA LEU A 99 10.22 1.90 2.81
C LEU A 99 11.43 1.38 2.03
N PRO A 100 11.20 0.71 0.89
CA PRO A 100 12.27 0.44 -0.04
C PRO A 100 12.99 1.73 -0.45
N SER A 101 14.30 1.66 -0.63
CA SER A 101 15.14 2.84 -0.94
C SER A 101 14.70 3.59 -2.19
N PHE A 102 14.08 2.91 -3.17
CA PHE A 102 13.54 3.55 -4.37
C PHE A 102 12.29 4.41 -4.12
N MET A 103 11.57 4.21 -3.02
CA MET A 103 10.44 5.05 -2.60
C MET A 103 10.83 6.09 -1.56
N ALA A 104 11.91 5.87 -0.81
CA ALA A 104 12.37 6.79 0.22
C ALA A 104 12.68 8.20 -0.34
N SER A 105 13.19 8.32 -1.56
CA SER A 105 13.44 9.62 -2.19
C SER A 105 12.22 10.25 -2.88
N ALA A 106 11.08 9.54 -2.94
CA ALA A 106 9.90 9.95 -3.72
C ALA A 106 8.68 10.33 -2.85
N LEU A 107 8.67 9.99 -1.56
CA LEU A 107 7.62 10.35 -0.60
C LEU A 107 8.03 11.55 0.25
#